data_AF-A0A968MNX0-F1
#
_entry.id   AF-A0A968MNX0-F1
#
_cell.length_a   1.000
_cell.length_b   1.000
_cell.length_c   1.000
_cell.angle_alpha   90.00
_cell.angle_beta   90.00
_cell.angle_gamma   90.00
#
_symmetry.space_group_name_H-M   'P 1'
#
loop_
_entity.id
_entity.type
_entity.pdbx_description
1 polymer ?
#
loop_
_entity_poly.entity_id
_entity_poly.type
_entity_poly.pdbx_seq_one_letter_code
_entity_poly.pdbx_strand_id
1 'polypeptide(L)'
;LWNTVPRRRLPGRRRSPEACARPMQIEAQARRMLEDDRAKAVVLMFHEKLLGLQKYDRIAPSSTAFPEVSPRLAQHARKEAERFIEMMFDEGLGVRELFASPMTHVNRELAQLYRLEGDFPADELVRADLSSTGRRGLFMHIGFLATYATAWDPDPIHRGIFLSERMACNRIGVPPGAIPPLPPAEGRTNREVVANHTEQPGTDCISCHKSLINPFGFAFEGFDAAGRVRTEDRGQPVDTLAEPAIGAATLVVRDALDLVTTMSTHPAVHRCYAKHWLEFTFGQVAERAPDGLLDRLTQRSLEGASVQDLILEIVRSRPFRTRSTETDP
;
A
#
# COMPACT_ATOMS: atom_id res chain seq x y z
N LEU A 1 -13.29 0.94 -15.99
CA LEU A 1 -12.25 1.82 -16.57
C LEU A 1 -12.49 3.31 -16.27
N TRP A 2 -13.63 3.91 -16.61
CA TRP A 2 -13.88 5.35 -16.34
C TRP A 2 -14.84 5.63 -15.18
N ASN A 3 -15.33 4.60 -14.49
CA ASN A 3 -16.39 4.72 -13.47
C ASN A 3 -17.64 5.49 -13.95
N THR A 4 -17.94 5.37 -15.25
CA THR A 4 -19.11 5.95 -15.90
C THR A 4 -19.73 4.91 -16.82
N VAL A 5 -21.04 4.99 -17.06
CA VAL A 5 -21.68 4.21 -18.13
C VAL A 5 -21.00 4.47 -19.47
N PRO A 6 -20.79 3.46 -20.35
CA PRO A 6 -20.24 3.68 -21.68
C PRO A 6 -21.07 4.76 -22.38
N ARG A 7 -20.44 5.87 -22.80
CA ARG A 7 -21.16 6.92 -23.53
C ARG A 7 -21.81 6.29 -24.77
N ARG A 8 -23.14 6.35 -24.87
CA ARG A 8 -23.82 6.26 -26.16
C ARG A 8 -23.27 7.41 -27.02
N ARG A 9 -22.33 7.15 -27.93
CA ARG A 9 -21.95 8.13 -28.95
C ARG A 9 -22.49 7.72 -30.32
N LEU A 10 -23.21 8.69 -30.88
CA LEU A 10 -23.77 8.88 -32.23
C LEU A 10 -25.10 8.17 -32.56
N PRO A 11 -26.20 8.91 -32.75
CA PRO A 11 -27.35 8.41 -33.50
C PRO A 11 -26.88 8.15 -34.95
N GLY A 12 -26.92 6.90 -35.39
CA GLY A 12 -26.61 6.52 -36.78
C GLY A 12 -25.69 5.30 -36.97
N ARG A 13 -25.00 4.81 -35.94
CA ARG A 13 -24.28 3.52 -36.00
C ARG A 13 -24.70 2.60 -34.87
N ARG A 14 -25.85 1.95 -35.05
CA ARG A 14 -26.25 0.78 -34.26
C ARG A 14 -25.33 -0.37 -34.68
N ARG A 15 -24.14 -0.48 -34.06
CA ARG A 15 -23.40 -1.74 -34.11
C ARG A 15 -24.29 -2.78 -33.42
N SER A 16 -24.53 -3.92 -34.07
CA SER A 16 -25.25 -5.02 -33.43
C SER A 16 -24.57 -5.36 -32.10
N PRO A 17 -25.30 -5.84 -31.08
CA PRO A 17 -24.71 -6.30 -29.81
C PRO A 17 -23.51 -7.25 -30.03
N GLU A 18 -23.54 -8.02 -31.12
CA GLU A 18 -22.48 -8.93 -31.56
C GLU A 18 -21.17 -8.23 -31.97
N ALA A 19 -21.25 -7.01 -32.51
CA ALA A 19 -20.09 -6.22 -32.94
C ALA A 19 -19.37 -5.48 -31.80
N CYS A 20 -19.87 -5.59 -30.56
CA CYS A 20 -19.18 -5.20 -29.34
C CYS A 20 -18.79 -6.42 -28.48
N ALA A 21 -19.13 -7.64 -28.91
CA ALA A 21 -18.93 -8.87 -28.15
C ALA A 21 -17.60 -9.60 -28.44
N ARG A 22 -16.88 -9.24 -29.51
CA ARG A 22 -15.63 -9.91 -29.87
C ARG A 22 -14.49 -9.50 -28.92
N PRO A 23 -13.75 -10.45 -28.32
CA PRO A 23 -12.72 -10.16 -27.31
C PRO A 23 -11.69 -9.11 -27.78
N MET A 24 -11.24 -9.20 -29.04
CA MET A 24 -10.27 -8.27 -29.62
C MET A 24 -10.78 -6.82 -29.71
N GLN A 25 -12.09 -6.63 -29.93
CA GLN A 25 -12.68 -5.28 -29.99
C GLN A 25 -12.84 -4.67 -28.60
N ILE A 26 -13.10 -5.50 -27.58
CA ILE A 26 -13.18 -5.09 -26.18
C ILE A 26 -11.80 -4.68 -25.67
N GLU A 27 -10.75 -5.42 -26.02
CA GLU A 27 -9.39 -5.04 -25.65
C GLU A 27 -8.96 -3.73 -26.31
N ALA A 28 -9.14 -3.58 -27.62
CA ALA A 28 -8.77 -2.34 -28.32
C ALA A 28 -9.53 -1.14 -27.74
N GLN A 29 -10.79 -1.35 -27.33
CA GLN A 29 -11.58 -0.37 -26.61
C GLN A 29 -10.98 -0.04 -25.24
N ALA A 30 -10.59 -1.05 -24.47
CA ALA A 30 -10.02 -0.90 -23.14
C ALA A 30 -8.69 -0.15 -23.16
N ARG A 31 -7.80 -0.49 -24.10
CA ARG A 31 -6.51 0.22 -24.30
C ARG A 31 -6.71 1.71 -24.55
N ARG A 32 -7.59 2.07 -25.47
CA ARG A 32 -7.94 3.47 -25.71
C ARG A 32 -8.54 4.17 -24.49
N MET A 33 -9.30 3.45 -23.67
CA MET A 33 -9.84 4.03 -22.44
C MET A 33 -8.77 4.25 -21.37
N LEU A 34 -7.72 3.43 -21.35
CA LEU A 34 -6.57 3.56 -20.45
C LEU A 34 -5.67 4.76 -20.83
N GLU A 35 -5.74 5.25 -22.07
CA GLU A 35 -5.04 6.47 -22.51
C GLU A 35 -5.74 7.78 -22.03
N ASP A 36 -6.94 7.69 -21.45
CA ASP A 36 -7.73 8.84 -21.00
C ASP A 36 -7.54 9.07 -19.49
N ASP A 37 -7.38 10.33 -19.05
CA ASP A 37 -7.17 10.71 -17.65
C ASP A 37 -8.24 10.16 -16.68
N ARG A 38 -9.43 9.85 -17.17
CA ARG A 38 -10.47 9.20 -16.35
C ARG A 38 -10.08 7.79 -15.91
N ALA A 39 -9.22 7.09 -16.64
CA ALA A 39 -8.67 5.81 -16.19
C ALA A 39 -7.65 6.00 -15.07
N LYS A 40 -6.77 7.01 -15.19
CA LYS A 40 -5.84 7.41 -14.13
C LYS A 40 -6.59 7.72 -12.83
N ALA A 41 -7.69 8.49 -12.91
CA ALA A 41 -8.53 8.80 -11.75
C ALA A 41 -9.12 7.54 -11.07
N VAL A 42 -9.48 6.51 -11.83
CA VAL A 42 -9.96 5.24 -11.26
C VAL A 42 -8.83 4.44 -10.60
N VAL A 43 -7.64 4.44 -11.19
CA VAL A 43 -6.45 3.81 -10.59
C VAL A 43 -6.03 4.52 -9.30
N LEU A 44 -6.07 5.85 -9.29
CA LEU A 44 -5.84 6.64 -8.08
C LEU A 44 -6.88 6.29 -7.01
N MET A 45 -8.18 6.31 -7.34
CA MET A 45 -9.25 5.96 -6.40
C MET A 45 -9.10 4.55 -5.81
N PHE A 46 -8.69 3.56 -6.61
CA PHE A 46 -8.40 2.22 -6.11
C PHE A 46 -7.30 2.25 -5.05
N HIS A 47 -6.15 2.87 -5.36
CA HIS A 47 -5.02 2.93 -4.44
C HIS A 47 -5.29 3.80 -3.23
N GLU A 48 -6.03 4.90 -3.35
CA GLU A 48 -6.48 5.72 -2.22
C GLU A 48 -7.24 4.88 -1.19
N LYS A 49 -8.14 4.00 -1.67
CA LYS A 49 -8.92 3.09 -0.81
C LYS A 49 -8.07 1.95 -0.26
N LEU A 50 -7.25 1.32 -1.10
CA LEU A 50 -6.38 0.22 -0.69
C LEU A 50 -5.39 0.67 0.40
N LEU A 51 -4.75 1.81 0.17
CA LEU A 51 -3.70 2.37 1.02
C LEU A 51 -4.24 3.23 2.16
N GLY A 52 -5.54 3.57 2.13
CA GLY A 52 -6.19 4.35 3.17
C GLY A 52 -5.66 5.78 3.27
N LEU A 53 -5.36 6.44 2.14
CA LEU A 53 -4.70 7.75 2.12
C LEU A 53 -5.47 8.86 2.83
N GLN A 54 -6.79 8.70 3.04
CA GLN A 54 -7.59 9.56 3.91
C GLN A 54 -6.99 9.70 5.32
N LYS A 55 -6.34 8.66 5.85
CA LYS A 55 -5.75 8.71 7.18
C LYS A 55 -4.56 9.67 7.28
N TYR A 56 -3.94 10.04 6.16
CA TYR A 56 -2.80 10.96 6.14
C TYR A 56 -3.20 12.35 6.63
N ASP A 57 -4.47 12.72 6.51
CA ASP A 57 -5.02 13.98 7.02
C ASP A 57 -4.88 14.11 8.55
N ARG A 58 -4.58 13.01 9.26
CA ARG A 58 -4.37 12.96 10.71
C ARG A 58 -2.91 12.99 11.14
N ILE A 59 -1.97 13.05 10.20
CA ILE A 59 -0.54 13.16 10.51
C ILE A 59 -0.32 14.46 11.30
N ALA A 60 0.05 14.31 12.57
CA ALA A 60 0.26 15.43 13.49
C ALA A 60 1.37 15.09 14.50
N PRO A 61 2.63 14.97 14.07
CA PRO A 61 3.75 14.82 14.99
C PRO A 61 3.84 16.01 15.94
N SER A 62 4.32 15.78 17.16
CA SER A 62 4.48 16.80 18.19
C SER A 62 5.49 17.85 17.73
N SER A 63 5.08 19.12 17.68
CA SER A 63 5.97 20.25 17.38
C SER A 63 7.06 20.44 18.44
N THR A 64 6.87 19.91 19.65
CA THR A 64 7.90 19.88 20.69
C THR A 64 8.96 18.82 20.41
N ALA A 65 8.57 17.66 19.89
CA ALA A 65 9.50 16.57 19.56
C ALA A 65 10.19 16.74 18.20
N PHE A 66 9.47 17.35 17.26
CA PHE A 66 9.86 17.50 15.85
C PHE A 66 9.70 18.97 15.42
N PRO A 67 10.46 19.92 16.01
CA PRO A 67 10.29 21.35 15.77
C PRO A 67 10.60 21.77 14.32
N GLU A 68 11.32 20.94 13.57
CA GLU A 68 11.63 21.15 12.15
C GLU A 68 10.54 20.66 11.20
N VAL A 69 9.58 19.87 11.69
CA VAL A 69 8.46 19.37 10.89
C VAL A 69 7.38 20.44 10.82
N SER A 70 6.96 20.83 9.62
CA SER A 70 5.95 21.86 9.46
C SER A 70 4.54 21.29 9.72
N PRO A 71 3.58 22.15 10.12
CA PRO A 71 2.17 21.76 10.24
C PRO A 71 1.54 21.29 8.91
N ARG A 72 2.20 21.48 7.77
CA ARG A 72 1.73 21.07 6.44
C ARG A 72 2.21 19.68 6.04
N LEU A 73 2.94 18.97 6.90
CA LEU A 73 3.46 17.63 6.60
C LEU A 73 2.37 16.68 6.07
N ALA A 74 1.20 16.66 6.72
CA ALA A 74 0.05 15.84 6.29
C ALA A 74 -0.32 16.08 4.81
N GLN A 75 -0.40 17.36 4.42
CA GLN A 75 -0.73 17.75 3.05
C GLN A 75 0.36 17.33 2.06
N HIS A 76 1.63 17.57 2.40
CA HIS A 76 2.76 17.23 1.51
C HIS A 76 2.91 15.73 1.34
N ALA A 77 2.83 14.97 2.44
CA ALA A 77 2.91 13.51 2.43
C ALA A 77 1.75 12.86 1.66
N ARG A 78 0.53 13.43 1.75
CA ARG A 78 -0.61 12.96 0.96
C ARG A 78 -0.36 13.17 -0.53
N LYS A 79 0.05 14.38 -0.92
CA LYS A 79 0.34 14.68 -2.33
C LYS A 79 1.50 13.85 -2.86
N GLU A 80 2.52 13.55 -2.05
CA GLU A 80 3.59 12.61 -2.42
C GLU A 80 3.01 11.24 -2.82
N ALA A 81 2.15 10.66 -1.98
CA ALA A 81 1.53 9.36 -2.25
C ALA A 81 0.65 9.41 -3.52
N GLU A 82 -0.15 10.46 -3.71
CA GLU A 82 -0.96 10.66 -4.92
C GLU A 82 -0.09 10.75 -6.17
N ARG A 83 0.99 11.56 -6.16
CA ARG A 83 1.92 11.70 -7.29
C ARG A 83 2.71 10.42 -7.56
N PHE A 84 3.03 9.66 -6.53
CA PHE A 84 3.63 8.34 -6.68
C PHE A 84 2.69 7.35 -7.39
N ILE A 85 1.40 7.33 -7.04
CA ILE A 85 0.41 6.48 -7.71
C ILE A 85 0.17 6.93 -9.16
N GLU A 86 0.13 8.23 -9.41
CA GLU A 86 0.06 8.78 -10.77
C GLU A 86 1.27 8.34 -11.61
N MET A 87 2.47 8.41 -11.03
CA MET A 87 3.70 7.93 -11.67
C MET A 87 3.62 6.43 -11.98
N MET A 88 3.10 5.61 -11.06
CA MET A 88 2.90 4.19 -11.33
C MET A 88 1.99 3.95 -12.55
N PHE A 89 0.95 4.77 -12.71
CA PHE A 89 0.11 4.71 -13.90
C PHE A 89 0.87 5.19 -15.14
N ASP A 90 1.46 6.37 -15.09
CA ASP A 90 2.10 7.00 -16.27
C ASP A 90 3.29 6.21 -16.81
N GLU A 91 4.02 5.52 -15.93
CA GLU A 91 5.20 4.74 -16.29
C GLU A 91 4.91 3.24 -16.48
N GLY A 92 3.64 2.83 -16.36
CA GLY A 92 3.25 1.42 -16.53
C GLY A 92 3.88 0.51 -15.48
N LEU A 93 3.88 0.92 -14.22
CA LEU A 93 4.45 0.17 -13.10
C LEU A 93 3.41 -0.74 -12.44
N GLY A 94 3.89 -1.72 -11.68
CA GLY A 94 3.07 -2.70 -10.98
C GLY A 94 3.21 -2.64 -9.47
N VAL A 95 2.67 -3.66 -8.80
CA VAL A 95 2.79 -3.78 -7.33
C VAL A 95 4.24 -3.89 -6.88
N ARG A 96 5.15 -4.42 -7.72
CA ARG A 96 6.58 -4.47 -7.38
C ARG A 96 7.13 -3.08 -7.05
N GLU A 97 6.83 -2.09 -7.88
CA GLU A 97 7.31 -0.73 -7.69
C GLU A 97 6.62 -0.02 -6.52
N LEU A 98 5.37 -0.38 -6.21
CA LEU A 98 4.71 0.09 -4.98
C LEU A 98 5.55 -0.21 -3.72
N PHE A 99 6.26 -1.34 -3.69
CA PHE A 99 7.15 -1.73 -2.60
C PHE A 99 8.61 -1.32 -2.80
N ALA A 100 9.11 -1.35 -4.03
CA ALA A 100 10.54 -1.35 -4.30
C ALA A 100 11.03 -0.20 -5.18
N SER A 101 10.17 0.75 -5.58
CA SER A 101 10.60 1.90 -6.39
C SER A 101 11.57 2.78 -5.61
N PRO A 102 12.73 3.18 -6.16
CA PRO A 102 13.55 4.24 -5.57
C PRO A 102 13.01 5.64 -5.85
N MET A 103 12.07 5.78 -6.79
CA MET A 103 11.58 7.08 -7.24
C MET A 103 10.36 7.53 -6.43
N THR A 104 10.34 8.79 -6.05
CA THR A 104 9.17 9.47 -5.45
C THR A 104 9.05 10.91 -5.99
N HIS A 105 8.14 11.70 -5.42
CA HIS A 105 8.08 13.14 -5.63
C HIS A 105 8.20 13.88 -4.30
N VAL A 106 9.06 14.89 -4.25
CA VAL A 106 9.36 15.66 -3.04
C VAL A 106 9.29 17.16 -3.30
N ASN A 107 8.94 17.90 -2.27
CA ASN A 107 9.19 19.33 -2.15
C ASN A 107 10.35 19.53 -1.16
N ARG A 108 10.66 20.78 -0.81
CA ARG A 108 11.74 21.10 0.14
C ARG A 108 11.59 20.40 1.49
N GLU A 109 10.40 20.40 2.07
CA GLU A 109 10.16 19.79 3.37
C GLU A 109 10.38 18.27 3.34
N LEU A 110 9.80 17.58 2.36
CA LEU A 110 10.01 16.14 2.19
C LEU A 110 11.47 15.80 1.88
N ALA A 111 12.13 16.59 1.02
CA ALA A 111 13.55 16.41 0.72
C ALA A 111 14.42 16.53 1.98
N GLN A 112 14.14 17.49 2.86
CA GLN A 112 14.82 17.62 4.15
C GLN A 112 14.61 16.40 5.05
N LEU A 113 13.38 15.88 5.16
CA LEU A 113 13.07 14.70 5.96
C LEU A 113 13.71 13.42 5.40
N TYR A 114 13.83 13.32 4.08
CA TYR A 114 14.56 12.26 3.39
C TYR A 114 16.08 12.46 3.39
N ARG A 115 16.58 13.62 3.84
CA ARG A 115 18.01 14.00 3.80
C ARG A 115 18.58 14.02 2.38
N LEU A 116 17.78 14.49 1.42
CA LEU A 116 18.23 14.71 0.05
C LEU A 116 19.00 16.04 -0.03
N GLU A 117 20.11 16.01 -0.74
CA GLU A 117 20.89 17.20 -1.06
C GLU A 117 20.39 17.83 -2.37
N GLY A 118 20.40 19.16 -2.44
CA GLY A 118 19.99 19.92 -3.64
C GLY A 118 19.05 21.07 -3.33
N ASP A 119 18.70 21.82 -4.37
CA ASP A 119 17.67 22.85 -4.31
C ASP A 119 16.33 22.26 -4.70
N PHE A 120 15.35 22.42 -3.82
CA PHE A 120 14.00 21.91 -3.98
C PHE A 120 12.97 23.04 -3.84
N PRO A 121 11.93 23.05 -4.68
CA PRO A 121 10.86 24.03 -4.58
C PRO A 121 10.11 23.91 -3.24
N ALA A 122 9.56 25.02 -2.78
CA ALA A 122 8.93 25.09 -1.46
C ALA A 122 7.70 24.17 -1.37
N ASP A 123 6.79 24.27 -2.34
CA ASP A 123 5.47 23.61 -2.31
C ASP A 123 5.23 22.65 -3.48
N GLU A 124 5.90 22.87 -4.62
CA GLU A 124 5.77 22.00 -5.78
C GLU A 124 6.50 20.68 -5.54
N LEU A 125 5.90 19.58 -6.01
CA LEU A 125 6.50 18.26 -5.90
C LEU A 125 7.24 17.94 -7.19
N VAL A 126 8.55 17.73 -7.09
CA VAL A 126 9.42 17.32 -8.19
C VAL A 126 9.89 15.90 -8.00
N ARG A 127 10.15 15.20 -9.11
CA ARG A 127 10.65 13.82 -9.08
C ARG A 127 12.00 13.76 -8.36
N ALA A 128 12.18 12.76 -7.50
CA ALA A 128 13.42 12.53 -6.78
C ALA A 128 13.75 11.03 -6.67
N ASP A 129 15.04 10.74 -6.55
CA ASP A 129 15.58 9.40 -6.32
C ASP A 129 15.99 9.25 -4.85
N LEU A 130 15.37 8.29 -4.16
CA LEU A 130 15.64 7.94 -2.77
C LEU A 130 16.73 6.88 -2.62
N SER A 131 17.42 6.50 -3.72
CA SER A 131 18.40 5.41 -3.73
C SER A 131 19.46 5.53 -2.64
N SER A 132 19.98 6.74 -2.43
CA SER A 132 21.01 7.08 -1.44
C SER A 132 20.50 7.05 0.01
N THR A 133 19.19 7.10 0.22
CA THR A 133 18.57 7.16 1.56
C THR A 133 18.27 5.78 2.17
N GLY A 134 18.45 4.71 1.39
CA GLY A 134 18.06 3.36 1.77
C GLY A 134 16.54 3.11 1.80
N ARG A 135 15.74 4.04 1.25
CA ARG A 135 14.28 3.90 1.16
C ARG A 135 13.85 3.39 -0.21
N ARG A 136 12.79 2.59 -0.22
CA ARG A 136 12.14 2.08 -1.43
C ARG A 136 10.63 1.97 -1.21
N GLY A 137 9.88 2.34 -2.22
CA GLY A 137 8.43 2.21 -2.29
C GLY A 137 7.66 3.03 -1.27
N LEU A 138 6.34 3.01 -1.44
CA LEU A 138 5.41 3.84 -0.68
C LEU A 138 5.44 3.54 0.82
N PHE A 139 5.71 2.31 1.22
CA PHE A 139 5.73 1.91 2.63
C PHE A 139 6.95 2.41 3.40
N MET A 140 7.95 2.98 2.72
CA MET A 140 9.05 3.71 3.36
C MET A 140 8.92 5.22 3.18
N HIS A 141 7.83 5.71 2.58
CA HIS A 141 7.57 7.15 2.47
C HIS A 141 7.14 7.74 3.81
N ILE A 142 7.39 9.04 4.00
CA ILE A 142 7.06 9.76 5.24
C ILE A 142 5.58 9.62 5.60
N GLY A 143 4.70 9.72 4.60
CA GLY A 143 3.26 9.63 4.83
C GLY A 143 2.80 8.31 5.44
N PHE A 144 3.33 7.17 4.95
CA PHE A 144 2.97 5.86 5.52
C PHE A 144 3.47 5.74 6.96
N LEU A 145 4.73 6.10 7.19
CA LEU A 145 5.37 6.00 8.49
C LEU A 145 4.68 6.89 9.53
N ALA A 146 4.38 8.14 9.19
CA ALA A 146 3.80 9.12 10.10
C ALA A 146 2.29 8.92 10.32
N THR A 147 1.56 8.34 9.36
CA THR A 147 0.11 8.06 9.50
C THR A 147 -0.17 7.03 10.60
N TYR A 148 0.75 6.10 10.78
CA TYR A 148 0.72 5.05 11.80
C TYR A 148 1.76 5.34 12.88
N ALA A 149 1.71 6.56 13.41
CA ALA A 149 2.48 6.96 14.57
C ALA A 149 1.58 7.75 15.52
N THR A 150 1.98 7.81 16.78
CA THR A 150 1.46 8.81 17.70
C THR A 150 2.17 10.14 17.45
N ALA A 151 1.85 11.19 18.23
CA ALA A 151 2.58 12.44 18.13
C ALA A 151 4.06 12.34 18.54
N TRP A 152 4.48 11.26 19.22
CA TRP A 152 5.82 11.13 19.82
C TRP A 152 6.55 9.87 19.37
N ASP A 153 5.84 8.75 19.35
CA ASP A 153 6.40 7.42 19.09
C ASP A 153 5.84 6.80 17.81
N PRO A 154 6.66 6.01 17.07
CA PRO A 154 6.16 5.18 15.98
C PRO A 154 5.20 4.12 16.51
N ASP A 155 4.24 3.70 15.67
CA ASP A 155 3.27 2.66 16.04
C ASP A 155 3.48 1.39 15.21
N PRO A 156 4.35 0.45 15.68
CA PRO A 156 4.62 -0.78 14.96
C PRO A 156 3.39 -1.69 14.90
N ILE A 157 2.46 -1.62 15.86
CA ILE A 157 1.24 -2.43 15.84
C ILE A 157 0.40 -2.07 14.60
N HIS A 158 0.11 -0.78 14.39
CA HIS A 158 -0.75 -0.37 13.29
C HIS A 158 -0.04 -0.40 11.92
N ARG A 159 1.28 -0.13 11.86
CA ARG A 159 2.08 -0.37 10.65
C ARG A 159 2.04 -1.86 10.27
N GLY A 160 2.19 -2.73 11.26
CA GLY A 160 2.19 -4.18 11.10
C GLY A 160 0.84 -4.74 10.66
N ILE A 161 -0.26 -4.32 11.31
CA ILE A 161 -1.63 -4.68 10.91
C ILE A 161 -1.86 -4.29 9.45
N PHE A 162 -1.48 -3.07 9.04
CA PHE A 162 -1.67 -2.64 7.67
C PHE A 162 -0.97 -3.56 6.67
N LEU A 163 0.34 -3.79 6.82
CA LEU A 163 1.08 -4.60 5.84
C LEU A 163 0.62 -6.06 5.84
N SER A 164 0.37 -6.62 7.02
CA SER A 164 -0.06 -8.00 7.18
C SER A 164 -1.44 -8.24 6.55
N GLU A 165 -2.42 -7.41 6.88
CA GLU A 165 -3.80 -7.59 6.42
C GLU A 165 -4.00 -7.08 4.99
N ARG A 166 -3.57 -5.84 4.70
CA ARG A 166 -3.86 -5.20 3.42
C ARG A 166 -2.96 -5.68 2.31
N MET A 167 -1.71 -6.03 2.61
CA MET A 167 -0.73 -6.32 1.59
C MET A 167 -0.30 -7.79 1.54
N ALA A 168 -0.26 -8.48 2.67
CA ALA A 168 -0.02 -9.93 2.72
C ALA A 168 -1.31 -10.77 2.79
N CYS A 169 -2.47 -10.14 2.95
CA CYS A 169 -3.78 -10.79 3.07
C CYS A 169 -3.85 -11.82 4.21
N ASN A 170 -3.05 -11.64 5.26
CA ASN A 170 -3.19 -12.40 6.49
C ASN A 170 -4.53 -12.08 7.15
N ARG A 171 -5.17 -13.09 7.75
CA ARG A 171 -6.40 -12.90 8.52
C ARG A 171 -6.04 -12.61 9.97
N ILE A 172 -6.30 -11.38 10.39
CA ILE A 172 -6.16 -10.97 11.78
C ILE A 172 -7.56 -10.97 12.40
N GLY A 173 -7.71 -11.67 13.52
CA GLY A 173 -8.98 -11.72 14.25
C GLY A 173 -9.32 -10.38 14.90
N VAL A 174 -10.56 -10.24 15.37
CA VAL A 174 -10.93 -9.09 16.21
C VAL A 174 -10.16 -9.16 17.54
N PRO A 175 -9.66 -8.03 18.06
CA PRO A 175 -9.00 -8.02 19.36
C PRO A 175 -9.93 -8.52 20.48
N PRO A 176 -9.40 -9.20 21.52
CA PRO A 176 -10.19 -9.71 22.63
C PRO A 176 -10.64 -8.55 23.55
N GLY A 177 -11.96 -8.35 23.69
CA GLY A 177 -12.53 -7.45 24.68
C GLY A 177 -12.01 -6.00 24.63
N ALA A 178 -11.91 -5.36 25.80
CA ALA A 178 -11.35 -4.02 25.94
C ALA A 178 -9.81 -4.08 25.97
N ILE A 179 -9.16 -3.36 25.05
CA ILE A 179 -7.69 -3.35 24.93
C ILE A 179 -7.12 -2.26 25.86
N PRO A 180 -6.27 -2.63 26.83
CA PRO A 180 -5.59 -1.64 27.67
C PRO A 180 -4.60 -0.80 26.85
N PRO A 181 -4.31 0.46 27.26
CA PRO A 181 -3.28 1.25 26.61
C PRO A 181 -1.89 0.65 26.86
N LEU A 182 -0.94 0.98 25.98
CA LEU A 182 0.47 0.67 26.21
C LEU A 182 0.96 1.37 27.50
N PRO A 183 1.77 0.68 28.33
CA PRO A 183 2.35 1.30 29.51
C PRO A 183 3.39 2.36 29.11
N PRO A 184 3.74 3.29 30.02
CA PRO A 184 4.86 4.19 29.82
C PRO A 184 6.16 3.41 29.55
N ALA A 185 7.02 3.99 28.71
CA ALA A 185 8.21 3.30 28.27
C ALA A 185 9.23 3.04 29.40
N GLU A 186 9.33 3.93 30.38
CA GLU A 186 10.22 3.78 31.55
C GLU A 186 11.68 3.46 31.15
N GLY A 187 12.18 4.08 30.08
CA GLY A 187 13.54 3.87 29.56
C GLY A 187 13.70 2.69 28.59
N ARG A 188 12.67 1.85 28.43
CA ARG A 188 12.64 0.78 27.40
C ARG A 188 12.38 1.36 26.02
N THR A 189 12.88 0.71 24.99
CA THR A 189 12.55 1.02 23.60
C THR A 189 11.06 0.81 23.31
N ASN A 190 10.52 1.49 22.30
CA ASN A 190 9.15 1.33 21.84
C ASN A 190 8.84 -0.14 21.47
N ARG A 191 9.78 -0.79 20.77
CA ARG A 191 9.72 -2.23 20.47
C ARG A 191 9.57 -3.09 21.73
N GLU A 192 10.40 -2.86 22.76
CA GLU A 192 10.33 -3.61 24.01
C GLU A 192 9.01 -3.37 24.74
N VAL A 193 8.48 -2.15 24.74
CA VAL A 193 7.18 -1.83 25.34
C VAL A 193 6.06 -2.63 24.65
N VAL A 194 6.05 -2.63 23.31
CA VAL A 194 5.05 -3.35 22.51
C VAL A 194 5.17 -4.85 22.70
N ALA A 195 6.37 -5.42 22.61
CA ALA A 195 6.59 -6.85 22.79
C ALA A 195 6.19 -7.30 24.19
N ASN A 196 6.60 -6.57 25.24
CA ASN A 196 6.22 -6.88 26.61
C ASN A 196 4.72 -6.74 26.86
N HIS A 197 4.01 -5.90 26.12
CA HIS A 197 2.56 -5.76 26.27
C HIS A 197 1.78 -6.84 25.51
N THR A 198 2.26 -7.26 24.34
CA THR A 198 1.47 -8.03 23.38
C THR A 198 1.92 -9.47 23.18
N GLU A 199 3.13 -9.83 23.60
CA GLU A 199 3.71 -11.18 23.42
C GLU A 199 3.88 -11.95 24.73
N GLN A 200 3.10 -11.62 25.77
CA GLN A 200 3.12 -12.36 27.02
C GLN A 200 2.60 -13.79 26.82
N PRO A 201 3.35 -14.83 27.26
CA PRO A 201 2.91 -16.22 27.13
C PRO A 201 1.55 -16.47 27.77
N GLY A 202 0.69 -17.24 27.10
CA GLY A 202 -0.64 -17.60 27.59
C GLY A 202 -1.71 -16.51 27.45
N THR A 203 -1.41 -15.39 26.78
CA THR A 203 -2.42 -14.35 26.46
C THR A 203 -3.01 -14.55 25.07
N ASP A 204 -4.21 -14.02 24.83
CA ASP A 204 -4.83 -14.05 23.49
C ASP A 204 -4.06 -13.19 22.47
N CYS A 205 -3.38 -12.14 22.94
CA CYS A 205 -2.63 -11.19 22.10
C CYS A 205 -1.48 -11.86 21.33
N ILE A 206 -0.73 -12.77 21.98
CA ILE A 206 0.48 -13.37 21.40
C ILE A 206 0.17 -14.14 20.10
N SER A 207 -1.05 -14.68 19.97
CA SER A 207 -1.48 -15.50 18.83
C SER A 207 -1.36 -14.75 17.49
N CYS A 208 -1.68 -13.46 17.48
CA CYS A 208 -1.58 -12.61 16.30
C CYS A 208 -0.30 -11.75 16.34
N HIS A 209 0.10 -11.29 17.52
CA HIS A 209 1.23 -10.36 17.63
C HIS A 209 2.57 -11.00 17.30
N LYS A 210 2.80 -12.26 17.68
CA LYS A 210 4.11 -12.89 17.54
C LYS A 210 4.60 -13.04 16.09
N SER A 211 3.69 -13.30 15.15
CA SER A 211 4.05 -13.64 13.77
C SER A 211 3.28 -12.83 12.71
N LEU A 212 2.06 -12.39 13.00
CA LEU A 212 1.20 -11.72 12.03
C LEU A 212 1.24 -10.19 12.13
N ILE A 213 1.46 -9.62 13.31
CA ILE A 213 1.40 -8.15 13.49
C ILE A 213 2.78 -7.56 13.75
N ASN A 214 3.36 -7.86 14.92
CA ASN A 214 4.55 -7.15 15.38
C ASN A 214 5.72 -7.27 14.41
N PRO A 215 6.04 -8.45 13.83
CA PRO A 215 7.18 -8.55 12.93
C PRO A 215 7.12 -7.62 11.71
N PHE A 216 5.92 -7.41 11.14
CA PHE A 216 5.76 -6.47 10.03
C PHE A 216 6.03 -5.02 10.45
N GLY A 217 5.67 -4.66 11.69
CA GLY A 217 5.89 -3.32 12.24
C GLY A 217 7.30 -3.09 12.76
N PHE A 218 7.87 -4.09 13.43
CA PHE A 218 9.20 -4.05 14.05
C PHE A 218 10.31 -3.83 13.02
N ALA A 219 10.14 -4.32 11.79
CA ALA A 219 11.03 -3.99 10.68
C ALA A 219 11.17 -2.46 10.46
N PHE A 220 10.14 -1.67 10.80
CA PHE A 220 10.11 -0.21 10.65
C PHE A 220 10.52 0.55 11.91
N GLU A 221 10.99 -0.11 12.97
CA GLU A 221 11.43 0.59 14.18
C GLU A 221 12.63 1.52 13.92
N GLY A 222 13.35 1.36 12.81
CA GLY A 222 14.37 2.30 12.31
C GLY A 222 13.83 3.67 11.87
N PHE A 223 12.52 3.91 11.97
CA PHE A 223 11.89 5.19 11.67
C PHE A 223 11.09 5.75 12.85
N ASP A 224 11.27 7.04 13.14
CA ASP A 224 10.54 7.75 14.18
C ASP A 224 9.08 8.10 13.78
N ALA A 225 8.38 8.84 14.65
CA ALA A 225 7.00 9.26 14.42
C ALA A 225 6.82 10.25 13.27
N ALA A 226 7.86 11.02 12.94
CA ALA A 226 7.87 11.89 11.76
C ALA A 226 8.37 11.16 10.50
N GLY A 227 8.68 9.86 10.61
CA GLY A 227 9.19 9.03 9.53
C GLY A 227 10.66 9.23 9.22
N ARG A 228 11.44 9.95 10.05
CA ARG A 228 12.90 10.13 9.88
C ARG A 228 13.63 8.87 10.34
N VAL A 229 14.82 8.64 9.78
CA VAL A 229 15.68 7.52 10.20
C VAL A 229 16.19 7.75 11.62
N ARG A 230 16.11 6.74 12.47
CA ARG A 230 16.70 6.69 13.81
C ARG A 230 17.51 5.40 14.00
N THR A 231 18.60 5.50 14.77
CA THR A 231 19.45 4.36 15.17
C THR A 231 19.34 4.06 16.65
N GLU A 232 18.76 4.98 17.43
CA GLU A 232 18.53 4.84 18.86
C GLU A 232 17.09 5.16 19.22
N ASP A 233 16.60 4.51 20.27
CA ASP A 233 15.35 4.77 20.94
C ASP A 233 15.61 4.86 22.44
N ARG A 234 15.37 6.03 23.03
CA ARG A 234 15.59 6.28 24.46
C ARG A 234 17.00 5.91 24.92
N GLY A 235 18.00 6.20 24.08
CA GLY A 235 19.43 5.94 24.35
C GLY A 235 19.86 4.48 24.18
N GLN A 236 18.98 3.62 23.66
CA GLN A 236 19.30 2.23 23.34
C GLN A 236 19.31 2.01 21.82
N PRO A 237 20.15 1.11 21.28
CA PRO A 237 20.12 0.79 19.86
C PRO A 237 18.76 0.27 19.40
N VAL A 238 18.30 0.71 18.24
CA VAL A 238 17.07 0.20 17.63
C VAL A 238 17.31 -1.22 17.08
N ASP A 239 16.43 -2.15 17.43
CA ASP A 239 16.34 -3.48 16.83
C ASP A 239 15.24 -3.53 15.78
N THR A 240 15.59 -3.85 14.53
CA THR A 240 14.67 -3.99 13.39
C THR A 240 14.55 -5.43 12.86
N LEU A 241 15.32 -6.38 13.40
CA LEU A 241 15.27 -7.78 12.97
C LEU A 241 13.88 -8.35 13.26
N ALA A 242 13.25 -9.02 12.30
CA ALA A 242 11.90 -9.51 12.46
C ALA A 242 11.63 -10.80 11.66
N GLU A 243 10.59 -11.52 12.07
CA GLU A 243 10.18 -12.79 11.46
C GLU A 243 8.70 -12.77 11.01
N PRO A 244 8.31 -11.98 10.00
CA PRO A 244 6.94 -11.92 9.53
C PRO A 244 6.49 -13.21 8.82
N ALA A 245 5.25 -13.61 9.10
CA ALA A 245 4.57 -14.65 8.34
C ALA A 245 3.93 -14.05 7.08
N ILE A 246 4.40 -14.45 5.90
CA ILE A 246 3.89 -14.02 4.60
C ILE A 246 3.44 -15.25 3.81
N GLY A 247 2.14 -15.41 3.61
CA GLY A 247 1.58 -16.63 3.02
C GLY A 247 1.76 -17.82 3.96
N ALA A 248 2.43 -18.87 3.48
CA ALA A 248 2.70 -20.08 4.28
C ALA A 248 4.11 -20.10 4.91
N ALA A 249 4.91 -19.06 4.72
CA ALA A 249 6.29 -18.98 5.16
C ALA A 249 6.48 -17.93 6.26
N THR A 250 7.35 -18.22 7.22
CA THR A 250 7.96 -17.24 8.10
C THR A 250 9.30 -16.85 7.51
N LEU A 251 9.51 -15.55 7.27
CA LEU A 251 10.71 -15.03 6.63
C LEU A 251 11.50 -14.22 7.65
N VAL A 252 12.83 -14.31 7.64
CA VAL A 252 13.69 -13.44 8.44
C VAL A 252 14.00 -12.19 7.62
N VAL A 253 13.72 -11.02 8.18
CA VAL A 253 14.02 -9.72 7.56
C VAL A 253 14.83 -8.87 8.52
N ARG A 254 15.89 -8.23 8.01
CA ARG A 254 16.80 -7.41 8.84
C ARG A 254 16.21 -6.06 9.22
N ASP A 255 15.46 -5.46 8.31
CA ASP A 255 14.91 -4.11 8.44
C ASP A 255 13.74 -3.89 7.46
N ALA A 256 13.21 -2.67 7.43
CA ALA A 256 12.13 -2.27 6.53
C ALA A 256 12.47 -2.43 5.04
N LEU A 257 13.71 -2.14 4.63
CA LEU A 257 14.13 -2.27 3.24
C LEU A 257 14.13 -3.74 2.82
N ASP A 258 14.66 -4.62 3.66
CA ASP A 258 14.67 -6.07 3.46
C ASP A 258 13.23 -6.61 3.40
N LEU A 259 12.34 -6.12 4.28
CA LEU A 259 10.92 -6.48 4.28
C LEU A 259 10.20 -6.06 3.00
N VAL A 260 10.27 -4.78 2.61
CA VAL A 260 9.55 -4.32 1.40
C VAL A 260 10.12 -4.97 0.13
N THR A 261 11.44 -5.19 0.07
CA THR A 261 12.08 -5.90 -1.04
C THR A 261 11.60 -7.34 -1.12
N THR A 262 11.54 -8.05 0.01
CA THR A 262 11.01 -9.41 0.09
C THR A 262 9.54 -9.46 -0.34
N MET A 263 8.71 -8.55 0.17
CA MET A 263 7.30 -8.46 -0.19
C MET A 263 7.08 -8.14 -1.67
N SER A 264 7.94 -7.32 -2.29
CA SER A 264 7.82 -6.88 -3.68
C SER A 264 7.87 -8.00 -4.74
N THR A 265 8.32 -9.20 -4.33
CA THR A 265 8.43 -10.38 -5.19
C THR A 265 7.69 -11.59 -4.63
N HIS A 266 7.03 -11.46 -3.47
CA HIS A 266 6.43 -12.61 -2.80
C HIS A 266 5.06 -12.97 -3.40
N PRO A 267 4.81 -14.24 -3.80
CA PRO A 267 3.56 -14.66 -4.44
C PRO A 267 2.29 -14.30 -3.66
N ALA A 268 2.31 -14.39 -2.33
CA ALA A 268 1.18 -14.00 -1.49
C ALA A 268 0.81 -12.51 -1.62
N VAL A 269 1.81 -11.62 -1.78
CA VAL A 269 1.60 -10.18 -1.94
C VAL A 269 1.00 -9.86 -3.31
N HIS A 270 1.55 -10.47 -4.37
CA HIS A 270 0.99 -10.35 -5.73
C HIS A 270 -0.44 -10.88 -5.81
N ARG A 271 -0.72 -12.02 -5.16
CA ARG A 271 -2.08 -12.59 -5.05
C ARG A 271 -3.00 -11.64 -4.29
N CYS A 272 -2.55 -11.07 -3.17
CA CYS A 272 -3.34 -10.13 -2.38
C CYS A 272 -3.69 -8.87 -3.17
N TYR A 273 -2.73 -8.31 -3.89
CA TYR A 273 -2.96 -7.14 -4.75
C TYR A 273 -3.95 -7.45 -5.89
N ALA A 274 -3.82 -8.61 -6.54
CA ALA A 274 -4.78 -9.06 -7.55
C ALA A 274 -6.18 -9.28 -6.96
N LYS A 275 -6.27 -9.81 -5.74
CA LYS A 275 -7.53 -9.98 -4.99
C LYS A 275 -8.24 -8.64 -4.80
N HIS A 276 -7.55 -7.62 -4.31
CA HIS A 276 -8.13 -6.27 -4.13
C HIS A 276 -8.65 -5.67 -5.43
N TRP A 277 -7.93 -5.86 -6.54
CA TRP A 277 -8.39 -5.39 -7.86
C TRP A 277 -9.69 -6.07 -8.31
N LEU A 278 -9.82 -7.37 -8.07
CA LEU A 278 -11.04 -8.12 -8.37
C LEU A 278 -12.21 -7.66 -7.49
N GLU A 279 -11.98 -7.49 -6.18
CA GLU A 279 -13.00 -6.99 -5.25
C GLU A 279 -13.45 -5.57 -5.62
N PHE A 280 -12.52 -4.69 -5.98
CA PHE A 280 -12.83 -3.35 -6.44
C PHE A 280 -13.60 -3.34 -7.77
N THR A 281 -13.28 -4.26 -8.68
CA THR A 281 -13.92 -4.30 -10.01
C THR A 281 -15.32 -4.92 -9.97
N PHE A 282 -15.50 -6.00 -9.21
CA PHE A 282 -16.73 -6.79 -9.22
C PHE A 282 -17.63 -6.53 -8.01
N GLY A 283 -17.13 -5.89 -6.95
CA GLY A 283 -17.88 -5.69 -5.71
C GLY A 283 -18.21 -6.99 -4.97
N GLN A 284 -17.47 -8.07 -5.24
CA GLN A 284 -17.69 -9.40 -4.67
C GLN A 284 -16.37 -9.99 -4.17
N VAL A 285 -16.48 -10.97 -3.27
CA VAL A 285 -15.34 -11.74 -2.72
C VAL A 285 -14.54 -12.39 -3.85
N ALA A 286 -13.28 -12.02 -3.99
CA ALA A 286 -12.45 -12.40 -5.12
C ALA A 286 -12.08 -13.89 -5.17
N GLU A 287 -12.13 -14.62 -4.05
CA GLU A 287 -11.95 -16.09 -4.03
C GLU A 287 -13.01 -16.83 -4.85
N ARG A 288 -14.14 -16.17 -5.17
CA ARG A 288 -15.19 -16.71 -6.04
C ARG A 288 -15.00 -16.34 -7.51
N ALA A 289 -13.88 -15.71 -7.88
CA ALA A 289 -13.62 -15.31 -9.26
C ALA A 289 -13.63 -16.54 -10.17
N PRO A 290 -14.52 -16.60 -11.18
CA PRO A 290 -14.62 -17.75 -12.07
C PRO A 290 -13.33 -18.03 -12.85
N ASP A 291 -13.23 -19.26 -13.35
CA ASP A 291 -12.28 -19.66 -14.37
C ASP A 291 -10.79 -19.44 -14.02
N GLY A 292 -10.41 -19.42 -12.73
CA GLY A 292 -9.01 -19.23 -12.30
C GLY A 292 -8.43 -17.83 -12.56
N LEU A 293 -9.29 -16.80 -12.65
CA LEU A 293 -8.86 -15.42 -12.95
C LEU A 293 -7.86 -14.87 -11.92
N LEU A 294 -8.06 -15.14 -10.62
CA LEU A 294 -7.14 -14.69 -9.57
C LEU A 294 -5.74 -15.27 -9.76
N ASP A 295 -5.63 -16.54 -10.13
CA ASP A 295 -4.34 -17.21 -10.34
C ASP A 295 -3.61 -16.62 -11.55
N ARG A 296 -4.33 -16.36 -12.66
CA ARG A 296 -3.74 -15.67 -13.83
C ARG A 296 -3.25 -14.26 -13.50
N LEU A 297 -4.04 -13.46 -12.78
CA LEU A 297 -3.63 -12.12 -12.36
C LEU A 297 -2.42 -12.16 -11.43
N THR A 298 -2.39 -13.13 -10.51
CA THR A 298 -1.24 -13.36 -9.62
C THR A 298 0.02 -13.63 -10.45
N GLN A 299 -0.06 -14.55 -11.40
CA GLN A 299 1.07 -14.92 -12.27
C GLN A 299 1.56 -13.74 -13.13
N ARG A 300 0.63 -13.02 -13.77
CA ARG A 300 0.94 -11.80 -14.53
C ARG A 300 1.63 -10.75 -13.66
N SER A 301 1.14 -10.54 -12.45
CA SER A 301 1.72 -9.59 -11.50
C SER A 301 3.15 -9.99 -11.10
N LEU A 302 3.42 -11.28 -10.87
CA LEU A 302 4.76 -11.80 -10.60
C LEU A 302 5.73 -11.61 -11.77
N GLU A 303 5.23 -11.72 -13.00
CA GLU A 303 5.97 -11.45 -14.24
C GLU A 303 6.29 -9.97 -14.45
N GLY A 304 5.80 -9.07 -13.58
CA GLY A 304 6.02 -7.63 -13.68
C GLY A 304 4.97 -6.90 -14.50
N ALA A 305 3.75 -7.45 -14.63
CA ALA A 305 2.65 -6.75 -15.29
C ALA A 305 2.35 -5.41 -14.60
N SER A 306 2.14 -4.38 -15.40
CA SER A 306 1.67 -3.07 -14.93
C SER A 306 0.27 -3.15 -14.35
N VAL A 307 -0.13 -2.12 -13.60
CA VAL A 307 -1.53 -1.95 -13.17
C VAL A 307 -2.48 -2.00 -14.37
N GLN A 308 -2.11 -1.34 -15.48
CA GLN A 308 -2.90 -1.34 -16.71
C GLN A 308 -3.03 -2.75 -17.32
N ASP A 309 -1.97 -3.55 -17.28
CA ASP A 309 -2.01 -4.92 -17.78
C ASP A 309 -2.94 -5.81 -16.95
N LEU A 310 -2.93 -5.67 -15.62
CA LEU A 310 -3.87 -6.39 -14.75
C LEU A 310 -5.31 -5.98 -15.04
N ILE A 311 -5.56 -4.69 -15.25
CA ILE A 311 -6.87 -4.17 -15.64
C ILE A 311 -7.31 -4.73 -17.00
N LEU A 312 -6.41 -4.79 -17.98
CA LEU A 312 -6.71 -5.39 -19.30
C LEU A 312 -7.05 -6.88 -19.18
N GLU A 313 -6.34 -7.62 -18.34
CA GLU A 313 -6.62 -9.03 -18.07
C GLU A 313 -8.01 -9.21 -17.44
N ILE A 314 -8.38 -8.36 -16.48
CA ILE A 314 -9.73 -8.36 -15.89
C ILE A 314 -10.78 -8.05 -16.96
N VAL A 315 -10.57 -7.05 -17.82
CA VAL A 315 -11.54 -6.66 -18.86
C VAL A 315 -11.73 -7.76 -19.92
N ARG A 316 -10.68 -8.52 -20.23
CA ARG A 316 -10.75 -9.67 -21.15
C ARG A 316 -11.48 -10.87 -20.54
N SER A 317 -11.52 -10.95 -19.21
CA SER A 317 -12.09 -12.08 -18.49
C SER A 317 -13.57 -12.27 -18.80
N ARG A 318 -14.02 -13.53 -18.81
CA ARG A 318 -15.45 -13.86 -18.99
C ARG A 318 -16.34 -13.16 -17.95
N PRO A 319 -16.02 -13.14 -16.63
CA PRO A 319 -16.85 -12.46 -15.63
C PRO A 319 -17.09 -10.97 -15.91
N PHE A 320 -16.12 -10.28 -16.50
CA PHE A 320 -16.29 -8.88 -16.89
C PHE A 320 -17.17 -8.71 -18.13
N ARG A 321 -17.06 -9.63 -19.09
CA ARG A 321 -17.79 -9.56 -20.37
C ARG A 321 -19.22 -10.05 -20.26
N THR A 322 -19.49 -10.94 -19.32
CA THR A 322 -20.82 -11.48 -19.05
C THR A 322 -21.24 -11.03 -17.66
N ARG A 323 -21.97 -9.92 -17.56
CA ARG A 323 -22.63 -9.57 -16.31
C ARG A 323 -23.69 -10.65 -16.07
N SER A 324 -23.56 -11.44 -15.01
CA SER A 324 -24.65 -12.29 -14.55
C SER A 324 -25.86 -11.40 -14.36
N THR A 325 -26.90 -11.56 -15.20
CA THR A 325 -28.21 -11.06 -14.83
C THR A 325 -28.54 -11.75 -13.52
N GLU A 326 -28.85 -10.95 -12.51
CA GLU A 326 -29.52 -11.37 -11.30
C GLU A 326 -30.54 -12.44 -11.69
N THR A 327 -30.29 -13.69 -11.29
CA THR A 327 -31.32 -14.72 -11.40
C THR A 327 -32.45 -14.22 -10.54
N ASP A 328 -33.55 -13.82 -11.20
CA ASP A 328 -34.83 -13.52 -10.56
C ASP A 328 -35.17 -14.65 -9.56
N PRO A 329 -35.78 -14.28 -8.42
CA PRO A 329 -35.84 -15.08 -7.19
C PRO A 329 -36.49 -16.46 -7.32
#